data_AF-A0A5E7WU79-F1
#
_entry.id   AF-A0A5E7WU79-F1
#
_cell.length_a   1.000
_cell.length_b   1.000
_cell.length_c   1.000
_cell.angle_alpha   90.00
_cell.angle_beta   90.00
_cell.angle_gamma   90.00
#
_symmetry.space_group_name_H-M   'P 1'
#
loop_
_entity.id
_entity.type
_entity.pdbx_description
1 polymer ?
#
loop_
_entity_poly.entity_id
_entity_poly.type
_entity_poly.pdbx_seq_one_letter_code
_entity_poly.pdbx_strand_id
1 'polypeptide(L)'
;MNILERYPDISPTLVLGHSDIAVGRKSDPGPKFPWHALYLKGVGAWFDDATRDTYLQQYNGTGIPARSDLLKLFKTYGYDVSGALTEQGFTHLVRAFQLHFRPETYDGIMDAQTAANLAALVHKYFP
;
A
#
# COMPACT_ATOMS: atom_id res chain seq x y z
N MET A 1 23.89 1.62 15.83
CA MET A 1 23.06 0.46 16.20
C MET A 1 21.69 0.66 15.59
N ASN A 2 21.31 -0.20 14.63
CA ASN A 2 20.08 -0.07 13.85
C ASN A 2 18.88 -0.67 14.61
N ILE A 3 17.68 -0.07 14.51
CA ILE A 3 16.47 -0.62 15.15
C ILE A 3 16.14 -1.99 14.56
N LEU A 4 16.22 -2.14 13.23
CA LEU A 4 15.87 -3.39 12.55
C LEU A 4 16.82 -4.54 12.89
N GLU A 5 18.10 -4.24 13.13
CA GLU A 5 19.08 -5.25 13.57
C GLU A 5 18.79 -5.79 14.98
N ARG A 6 18.18 -4.97 15.84
CA ARG A 6 17.84 -5.37 17.22
C ARG A 6 16.54 -6.16 17.31
N TYR A 7 15.66 -5.99 16.33
CA TYR A 7 14.32 -6.57 16.32
C TYR A 7 14.09 -7.30 15.00
N PRO A 8 14.66 -8.51 14.84
CA PRO A 8 14.63 -9.26 13.57
C PRO A 8 13.21 -9.65 13.13
N ASP A 9 12.24 -9.64 14.04
CA ASP A 9 10.82 -9.92 13.73
C ASP A 9 10.12 -8.73 13.03
N ILE A 10 10.75 -7.56 12.97
CA ILE A 10 10.23 -6.42 12.19
C ILE A 10 10.48 -6.70 10.71
N SER A 11 9.52 -7.33 10.05
CA SER A 11 9.53 -7.49 8.61
C SER A 11 9.44 -6.14 7.90
N PRO A 12 9.84 -6.06 6.61
CA PRO A 12 9.68 -4.84 5.81
C PRO A 12 8.24 -4.30 5.80
N THR A 13 7.23 -5.17 5.85
CA THR A 13 5.81 -4.79 5.86
C THR A 13 5.33 -4.21 7.20
N LEU A 14 6.15 -4.29 8.26
CA LEU A 14 5.86 -3.70 9.57
C LEU A 14 6.51 -2.32 9.77
N VAL A 15 7.24 -1.81 8.79
CA VAL A 15 7.72 -0.42 8.78
C VAL A 15 6.66 0.45 8.12
N LEU A 16 5.80 1.04 8.94
CA LEU A 16 4.57 1.70 8.51
C LEU A 16 4.55 3.19 8.86
N GLY A 17 3.79 3.95 8.07
CA GLY A 17 3.37 5.30 8.44
C GLY A 17 2.20 5.27 9.41
N HIS A 18 1.99 6.38 10.12
CA HIS A 18 0.83 6.51 11.00
C HIS A 18 -0.48 6.49 10.21
N SER A 19 -0.47 6.99 8.97
CA SER A 19 -1.58 6.90 8.02
C SER A 19 -2.01 5.48 7.73
N ASP A 20 -1.09 4.51 7.76
CA ASP A 20 -1.39 3.11 7.42
C ASP A 20 -2.17 2.40 8.52
N ILE A 21 -1.90 2.79 9.77
CA ILE A 21 -2.51 2.20 10.97
C ILE A 21 -3.79 2.96 11.36
N ALA A 22 -3.80 4.29 11.21
CA ALA A 22 -4.90 5.15 11.62
C ALA A 22 -5.60 5.81 10.42
N VAL A 23 -6.08 4.97 9.50
CA VAL A 23 -6.76 5.35 8.25
C VAL A 23 -7.83 6.41 8.49
N GLY A 24 -7.81 7.48 7.68
CA GLY A 24 -8.77 8.60 7.76
C GLY A 24 -8.55 9.56 8.94
N ARG A 25 -7.84 9.15 10.00
CA ARG A 25 -7.52 10.00 11.16
C ARG A 25 -6.17 10.69 11.03
N LYS A 26 -5.21 10.07 10.35
CA LYS A 26 -3.82 10.52 10.22
C LYS A 26 -3.38 10.55 8.77
N SER A 27 -2.41 11.42 8.48
CA SER A 27 -1.81 11.58 7.15
C SER A 27 -0.27 11.65 7.21
N ASP A 28 0.30 11.59 8.42
CA ASP A 28 1.73 11.51 8.67
C ASP A 28 2.27 10.08 8.40
N PRO A 29 3.49 9.94 7.85
CA PRO A 29 4.48 11.00 7.60
C PRO A 29 4.25 11.80 6.30
N GLY A 30 3.24 11.42 5.51
CA GLY A 30 2.82 12.15 4.31
C GLY A 30 3.64 11.81 3.05
N PRO A 31 3.27 12.38 1.90
CA PRO A 31 3.77 11.94 0.59
C PRO A 31 5.21 12.38 0.33
N LYS A 32 5.75 13.32 1.12
CA LYS A 32 7.15 13.76 1.01
C LYS A 32 8.12 12.84 1.75
N PHE A 33 7.60 11.89 2.53
CA PHE A 33 8.44 10.92 3.22
C PHE A 33 9.05 9.95 2.19
N PRO A 34 10.37 9.71 2.20
CA PRO A 34 11.06 9.06 1.09
C PRO A 34 11.03 7.53 1.20
N TRP A 35 9.83 6.93 1.23
CA TRP A 35 9.61 5.48 1.40
C TRP A 35 10.44 4.62 0.45
N HIS A 36 10.41 4.92 -0.86
CA HIS A 36 11.19 4.17 -1.84
C HIS A 36 12.71 4.28 -1.59
N ALA A 37 13.20 5.46 -1.20
CA ALA A 37 14.63 5.63 -0.90
C ALA A 37 15.05 4.82 0.34
N LEU A 38 14.17 4.69 1.34
CA LEU A 38 14.39 3.83 2.50
C LEU A 38 14.39 2.35 2.13
N TYR A 39 13.45 1.92 1.27
CA TYR A 39 13.41 0.56 0.75
C TYR A 39 14.72 0.19 0.03
N LEU A 40 15.25 1.08 -0.81
CA LEU A 40 16.55 0.89 -1.48
C LEU A 40 17.74 0.79 -0.50
N LYS A 41 17.55 1.17 0.77
CA LYS A 41 18.51 1.00 1.87
C LYS A 41 18.16 -0.16 2.81
N GLY A 42 17.21 -1.01 2.44
CA GLY A 42 16.77 -2.18 3.21
C GLY A 42 15.78 -1.86 4.33
N VAL A 43 15.11 -0.70 4.29
CA VAL A 43 14.15 -0.27 5.30
C VAL A 43 12.75 -0.15 4.70
N GLY A 44 11.83 -1.00 5.16
CA GLY A 44 10.44 -1.00 4.73
C GLY A 44 10.16 -1.74 3.43
N ALA A 45 8.89 -1.85 3.08
CA ALA A 45 8.41 -2.60 1.93
C ALA A 45 8.29 -1.74 0.67
N TRP A 46 8.47 -2.36 -0.49
CA TRP A 46 8.14 -1.79 -1.79
C TRP A 46 7.89 -2.90 -2.82
N PHE A 47 7.01 -2.65 -3.78
CA PHE A 47 6.72 -3.62 -4.85
C PHE A 47 7.86 -3.69 -5.87
N ASP A 48 7.92 -4.79 -6.62
CA ASP A 48 8.80 -4.89 -7.77
C ASP A 48 8.12 -4.33 -9.01
N ASP A 49 8.85 -3.50 -9.77
CA ASP A 49 8.30 -2.78 -10.92
C ASP A 49 7.72 -3.71 -11.98
N ALA A 50 8.43 -4.79 -12.32
CA ALA A 50 7.97 -5.76 -13.32
C ALA A 50 6.66 -6.47 -12.91
N THR A 51 6.53 -6.83 -11.63
CA THR A 51 5.31 -7.45 -11.10
C THR A 51 4.14 -6.47 -11.12
N ARG A 52 4.38 -5.24 -10.69
CA ARG A 52 3.39 -4.15 -10.77
C ARG A 52 2.97 -3.86 -12.20
N ASP A 53 3.89 -3.84 -13.15
CA ASP A 53 3.59 -3.58 -14.56
C ASP A 53 2.74 -4.70 -15.18
N THR A 54 2.98 -5.94 -14.77
CA THR A 54 2.16 -7.10 -15.18
C THR A 54 0.71 -6.93 -14.71
N TYR A 55 0.49 -6.60 -13.43
CA TYR A 55 -0.86 -6.33 -12.90
C TYR A 55 -1.51 -5.11 -13.55
N LEU A 56 -0.74 -4.05 -13.82
CA LEU A 56 -1.25 -2.85 -14.49
C LEU A 56 -1.74 -3.16 -15.91
N GLN A 57 -0.94 -3.90 -16.68
CA GLN A 57 -1.34 -4.34 -18.03
C GLN A 57 -2.62 -5.18 -17.98
N GLN A 58 -2.72 -6.10 -17.01
CA GLN A 58 -3.92 -6.90 -16.80
C GLN A 58 -5.13 -6.01 -16.51
N TYR A 59 -5.05 -5.12 -15.51
CA TYR A 59 -6.18 -4.27 -15.11
C TYR A 59 -6.61 -3.27 -16.18
N ASN A 60 -5.68 -2.81 -17.03
CA ASN A 60 -6.04 -1.99 -18.19
C ASN A 60 -6.83 -2.78 -19.25
N GLY A 61 -6.58 -4.08 -19.38
CA GLY A 61 -7.30 -4.96 -20.32
C GLY A 61 -8.62 -5.52 -19.78
N THR A 62 -8.67 -5.85 -18.48
CA THR A 62 -9.81 -6.55 -17.87
C THR A 62 -10.68 -5.65 -17.00
N GLY A 63 -10.23 -4.43 -16.71
CA GLY A 63 -10.80 -3.57 -15.67
C GLY A 63 -10.20 -3.84 -14.29
N ILE A 64 -10.40 -2.87 -13.39
CA ILE A 64 -9.97 -2.93 -11.99
C ILE A 64 -10.83 -3.97 -11.25
N PRO A 65 -10.24 -4.80 -10.36
CA PRO A 65 -11.01 -5.76 -9.56
C PRO A 65 -12.14 -5.11 -8.76
N ALA A 66 -13.18 -5.91 -8.47
CA ALA A 66 -14.29 -5.45 -7.63
C ALA A 66 -13.77 -5.05 -6.24
N ARG A 67 -14.46 -4.07 -5.63
CA ARG A 67 -14.10 -3.56 -4.29
C ARG A 67 -13.94 -4.67 -3.25
N SER A 68 -14.78 -5.70 -3.28
CA SER A 68 -14.68 -6.84 -2.37
C SER A 68 -13.33 -7.56 -2.46
N ASP A 69 -12.75 -7.65 -3.66
CA ASP A 69 -11.47 -8.32 -3.87
C ASP A 69 -10.30 -7.40 -3.52
N LEU A 70 -10.42 -6.10 -3.80
CA LEU A 70 -9.44 -5.11 -3.35
C LEU A 70 -9.37 -5.03 -1.81
N LEU A 71 -10.51 -5.10 -1.12
CA LEU A 71 -10.54 -5.16 0.35
C LEU A 71 -9.88 -6.42 0.89
N LYS A 72 -9.97 -7.57 0.18
CA LYS A 72 -9.20 -8.76 0.55
C LYS A 72 -7.70 -8.49 0.42
N LEU A 73 -7.25 -7.88 -0.67
CA LEU A 73 -5.83 -7.55 -0.86
C LEU A 73 -5.32 -6.57 0.22
N PHE A 74 -6.08 -5.51 0.53
CA PHE A 74 -5.74 -4.58 1.61
C PHE A 74 -5.63 -5.29 2.96
N LYS A 75 -6.60 -6.16 3.26
CA LYS A 75 -6.60 -6.96 4.49
C LYS A 75 -5.42 -7.92 4.55
N THR A 76 -5.10 -8.59 3.44
CA THR A 76 -3.92 -9.47 3.33
C THR A 76 -2.63 -8.70 3.56
N TYR A 77 -2.50 -7.50 3.00
CA TYR A 77 -1.32 -6.67 3.22
C TYR A 77 -1.20 -6.18 4.67
N GLY A 78 -2.33 -5.91 5.33
CA GLY A 78 -2.39 -5.60 6.76
C GLY A 78 -3.21 -4.37 7.14
N TYR A 79 -3.93 -3.73 6.21
CA TYR A 79 -4.79 -2.59 6.52
C TYR A 79 -6.09 -3.03 7.23
N ASP A 80 -6.58 -2.21 8.15
CA ASP A 80 -7.94 -2.33 8.66
C ASP A 80 -8.94 -1.87 7.60
N VAL A 81 -9.80 -2.80 7.17
CA VAL A 81 -10.82 -2.59 6.14
C VAL A 81 -12.23 -2.39 6.70
N SER A 82 -12.40 -2.46 8.03
CA SER A 82 -13.72 -2.40 8.68
C SER A 82 -14.49 -1.11 8.36
N GLY A 83 -13.79 0.02 8.29
CA GLY A 83 -14.35 1.32 7.92
C GLY A 83 -14.58 1.49 6.40
N ALA A 84 -14.03 0.60 5.57
CA ALA A 84 -14.02 0.74 4.12
C ALA A 84 -15.22 0.08 3.42
N LEU A 85 -16.38 0.01 4.09
CA LEU A 85 -17.66 -0.40 3.49
C LEU A 85 -18.46 0.77 2.89
N THR A 86 -18.18 2.01 3.33
CA THR A 86 -18.75 3.24 2.76
C THR A 86 -17.81 3.84 1.72
N GLU A 87 -18.32 4.59 0.73
CA GLU A 87 -17.46 5.25 -0.27
C GLU A 87 -16.37 6.10 0.39
N GLN A 88 -16.73 6.94 1.35
CA GLN A 88 -15.78 7.79 2.07
C GLN A 88 -14.70 6.97 2.80
N GLY A 89 -15.09 5.88 3.46
CA GLY A 89 -14.13 5.02 4.16
C GLY A 89 -13.16 4.34 3.21
N PHE A 90 -13.62 3.93 2.02
CA PHE A 90 -12.75 3.37 0.99
C PHE A 90 -11.82 4.43 0.39
N THR A 91 -12.31 5.64 0.11
CA THR A 91 -11.45 6.76 -0.30
C THR A 91 -10.35 7.04 0.71
N HIS A 92 -10.65 7.04 2.01
CA HIS A 92 -9.65 7.21 3.07
C HIS A 92 -8.62 6.07 3.10
N LEU A 93 -9.06 4.82 2.94
CA LEU A 93 -8.17 3.66 2.88
C LEU A 93 -7.22 3.74 1.68
N VAL A 94 -7.77 4.01 0.49
CA VAL A 94 -6.99 4.17 -0.74
C VAL A 94 -5.99 5.30 -0.62
N ARG A 95 -6.42 6.44 -0.06
CA ARG A 95 -5.55 7.60 0.16
C ARG A 95 -4.40 7.27 1.12
N ALA A 96 -4.68 6.57 2.22
CA ALA A 96 -3.65 6.15 3.18
C ALA A 96 -2.57 5.30 2.48
N PHE A 97 -3.00 4.34 1.67
CA PHE A 97 -2.10 3.51 0.86
C PHE A 97 -1.29 4.32 -0.16
N GLN A 98 -1.93 5.25 -0.88
CA GLN A 98 -1.25 6.10 -1.86
C GLN A 98 -0.20 7.01 -1.20
N LEU A 99 -0.46 7.56 -0.01
CA LEU A 99 0.53 8.36 0.73
C LEU A 99 1.85 7.61 0.97
N HIS A 100 1.79 6.28 1.06
CA HIS A 100 2.96 5.42 1.25
C HIS A 100 3.53 4.94 -0.09
N PHE A 101 2.70 4.33 -0.94
CA PHE A 101 3.14 3.55 -2.11
C PHE A 101 2.89 4.22 -3.46
N ARG A 102 2.35 5.44 -3.48
CA ARG A 102 2.14 6.25 -4.68
C ARG A 102 2.09 7.76 -4.38
N PRO A 103 3.18 8.32 -3.81
CA PRO A 103 3.19 9.69 -3.30
C PRO A 103 2.94 10.77 -4.36
N GLU A 104 3.08 10.46 -5.64
CA GLU A 104 2.78 11.33 -6.76
C GLU A 104 1.27 11.58 -6.98
N THR A 105 0.40 10.67 -6.49
CA THR A 105 -1.07 10.81 -6.62
C THR A 105 -1.77 10.12 -5.44
N TYR A 106 -2.32 10.93 -4.53
CA TYR A 106 -2.94 10.52 -3.26
C TYR A 106 -4.35 11.09 -3.06
N ASP A 107 -5.13 11.15 -4.14
CA ASP A 107 -6.50 11.68 -4.14
C ASP A 107 -7.54 10.73 -3.50
N GLY A 108 -7.15 9.50 -3.18
CA GLY A 108 -8.03 8.47 -2.65
C GLY A 108 -8.86 7.75 -3.71
N ILE A 109 -8.56 7.94 -4.99
CA ILE A 109 -9.23 7.25 -6.09
C ILE A 109 -8.52 5.93 -6.37
N MET A 110 -9.28 4.84 -6.38
CA MET A 110 -8.76 3.52 -6.71
C MET A 110 -8.70 3.35 -8.24
N ASP A 111 -7.57 3.71 -8.82
CA ASP A 111 -7.28 3.49 -10.24
C ASP A 111 -6.43 2.22 -10.47
N ALA A 112 -6.18 1.91 -11.75
CA ALA A 112 -5.46 0.69 -12.15
C ALA A 112 -4.03 0.65 -11.58
N GLN A 113 -3.34 1.80 -11.51
CA GLN A 113 -2.00 1.89 -10.94
C GLN A 113 -2.00 1.59 -9.45
N THR A 114 -2.94 2.18 -8.70
CA THR A 114 -3.05 1.96 -7.24
C THR A 114 -3.38 0.50 -6.94
N ALA A 115 -4.32 -0.09 -7.69
CA ALA A 115 -4.66 -1.51 -7.58
C ALA A 115 -3.48 -2.42 -7.93
N ALA A 116 -2.69 -2.09 -8.96
CA ALA A 116 -1.52 -2.85 -9.37
C ALA A 116 -0.39 -2.79 -8.34
N ASN A 117 -0.12 -1.60 -7.76
CA ASN A 117 0.84 -1.45 -6.67
C ASN A 117 0.46 -2.34 -5.47
N LEU A 118 -0.82 -2.36 -5.08
CA LEU A 118 -1.33 -3.19 -3.99
C LEU A 118 -1.17 -4.68 -4.30
N ALA A 119 -1.58 -5.12 -5.49
CA ALA A 119 -1.46 -6.52 -5.89
C ALA A 119 0.00 -6.99 -5.93
N ALA A 120 0.91 -6.16 -6.44
CA ALA A 120 2.33 -6.48 -6.48
C ALA A 120 2.98 -6.55 -5.08
N LEU A 121 2.55 -5.70 -4.15
CA LEU A 121 2.96 -5.80 -2.74
C LEU A 121 2.49 -7.11 -2.10
N VAL A 122 1.20 -7.44 -2.28
CA VAL A 122 0.64 -8.70 -1.76
C VAL A 122 1.38 -9.90 -2.36
N HIS A 123 1.58 -9.91 -3.69
CA HIS A 123 2.32 -10.96 -4.38
C HIS A 123 3.73 -11.17 -3.82
N LYS A 124 4.44 -10.07 -3.53
CA LYS A 124 5.84 -10.14 -3.07
C LYS A 124 5.98 -10.59 -1.62
N TYR A 125 5.10 -10.13 -0.74
CA TYR A 125 5.26 -10.29 0.71
C TYR A 125 4.30 -11.30 1.34
N PHE A 126 3.26 -11.74 0.63
CA PHE A 126 2.25 -12.68 1.10
C PHE A 126 1.81 -13.65 -0.02
N PRO A 127 2.74 -14.46 -0.57
CA PRO A 127 2.46 -15.41 -1.65
C PRO A 127 1.58 -16.60 -1.21
#